data_AF-A0A2R5L2C2-F1
#
_entry.id   AF-A0A2R5L2C2-F1
#
_cell.length_a   1.000
_cell.length_b   1.000
_cell.length_c   1.000
_cell.angle_alpha   90.00
_cell.angle_beta   90.00
_cell.angle_gamma   90.00
#
_symmetry.space_group_name_H-M   'P 1'
#
loop_
_entity.id
_entity.type
_entity.pdbx_description
1 polymer ?
#
loop_
_entity_poly.entity_id
_entity_poly.type
_entity_poly.pdbx_seq_one_letter_code
_entity_poly.pdbx_strand_id
1 'polypeptide(L)'
;QRTNDLLAAACTMGVSVCYAAPIGGVLFSIEVTTTYFAVRNYWRGFFAAVVGALFYRLMGVWCQGLDTIYPLFKVSHNYIYPYDVIELFPFICVSIINGFIGAGFVFCHRRYVMFMRHNKYIKKFLMRNRMLYPICVAVFISTMTYPEVLGQFMGSQLTSKQQVLHMFSNVTWGQYGDYPPPRTEDQDKILRHWTNDNNQSFQLSLLIFEVVTLIQICVASTLP
;
A
#
# COMPACT_ATOMS: atom_id res chain seq x y z
N GLN A 1 -13.30 22.50 20.56
CA GLN A 1 -11.87 22.75 20.26
C GLN A 1 -10.97 21.72 20.92
N ARG A 2 -10.92 21.59 22.26
CA ARG A 2 -10.07 20.60 22.96
C ARG A 2 -10.29 19.14 22.53
N THR A 3 -11.53 18.72 22.29
CA THR A 3 -11.82 17.35 21.81
C THR A 3 -11.25 17.09 20.43
N ASN A 4 -11.33 18.06 19.52
CA ASN A 4 -10.76 17.94 18.17
C ASN A 4 -9.23 17.87 18.23
N ASP A 5 -8.62 18.63 19.12
CA ASP A 5 -7.17 18.61 19.35
C ASP A 5 -6.70 17.24 19.87
N LEU A 6 -7.48 16.63 20.77
CA LEU A 6 -7.22 15.29 21.28
C LEU A 6 -7.41 14.23 20.18
N LEU A 7 -8.48 14.34 19.39
CA LEU A 7 -8.75 13.43 18.27
C LEU A 7 -7.68 13.52 17.18
N ALA A 8 -7.18 14.72 16.89
CA ALA A 8 -6.07 14.92 15.95
C ALA A 8 -4.78 14.30 16.47
N ALA A 9 -4.45 14.46 17.76
CA ALA A 9 -3.31 13.80 18.38
C ALA A 9 -3.44 12.26 18.38
N ALA A 10 -4.65 11.74 18.61
CA ALA A 10 -4.94 10.31 18.53
C ALA A 10 -4.80 9.75 17.10
N CYS A 11 -5.32 10.48 16.10
CA CYS A 11 -5.16 10.15 14.68
C CYS A 11 -3.68 10.10 14.28
N THR A 12 -2.95 11.15 14.63
CA THR A 12 -1.49 11.27 14.46
C THR A 12 -0.77 10.04 15.03
N MET A 13 -1.02 9.71 16.30
CA MET A 13 -0.40 8.56 16.97
C MET A 13 -0.74 7.24 16.27
N GLY A 14 -2.01 7.02 15.90
CA GLY A 14 -2.44 5.79 15.23
C GLY A 14 -1.74 5.58 13.89
N VAL A 15 -1.71 6.60 13.04
CA VAL A 15 -1.02 6.54 11.74
C VAL A 15 0.48 6.33 11.93
N SER A 16 1.11 7.04 12.87
CA SER A 16 2.53 6.89 13.17
C SER A 16 2.90 5.50 13.67
N VAL A 17 2.05 4.85 14.48
CA VAL A 17 2.26 3.47 14.95
C VAL A 17 2.17 2.49 13.79
N CYS A 18 1.14 2.60 12.94
CA CYS A 18 0.94 1.71 11.79
C CYS A 18 2.12 1.71 10.82
N TYR A 19 2.67 2.90 10.51
CA TYR A 19 3.76 3.04 9.54
C TYR A 19 5.16 3.17 10.17
N ALA A 20 5.24 3.23 11.50
CA ALA A 20 6.46 3.57 12.26
C ALA A 20 7.14 4.87 11.77
N ALA A 21 6.34 5.85 11.37
CA ALA A 21 6.80 7.13 10.82
C ALA A 21 6.15 8.29 11.61
N PRO A 22 6.77 8.75 12.71
CA PRO A 22 6.18 9.76 13.59
C PRO A 22 5.96 11.10 12.89
N ILE A 23 6.95 11.59 12.15
CA ILE A 23 6.85 12.87 11.43
C ILE A 23 5.76 12.81 10.34
N GLY A 24 5.75 11.72 9.55
CA GLY A 24 4.75 11.52 8.50
C GLY A 24 3.32 11.44 9.02
N GLY A 25 3.09 10.73 10.14
CA GLY A 25 1.75 10.64 10.74
C GLY A 25 1.23 11.97 11.29
N VAL A 26 2.10 12.82 11.83
CA VAL A 26 1.72 14.18 12.29
C VAL A 26 1.35 15.06 11.11
N LEU A 27 2.17 15.07 10.04
CA LEU A 27 1.88 15.85 8.83
C LEU A 27 0.58 15.40 8.17
N PHE A 28 0.37 14.08 8.04
CA PHE A 28 -0.87 13.51 7.52
C PHE A 28 -2.10 13.93 8.35
N SER A 29 -1.99 13.90 9.69
CA SER A 29 -3.09 14.33 10.54
C SER A 29 -3.39 15.81 10.37
N ILE A 30 -2.39 16.68 10.23
CA ILE A 30 -2.61 18.11 10.00
C ILE A 30 -3.37 18.32 8.68
N GLU A 31 -2.94 17.64 7.61
CA GLU A 31 -3.51 17.77 6.27
C GLU A 31 -4.97 17.31 6.21
N VAL A 32 -5.31 16.21 6.87
CA VAL A 32 -6.64 15.58 6.75
C VAL A 32 -7.66 16.10 7.77
N THR A 33 -7.23 16.43 8.99
CA THR A 33 -8.18 16.63 10.10
C THR A 33 -8.61 18.07 10.34
N THR A 34 -7.80 19.06 9.96
CA THR A 34 -8.07 20.46 10.32
C THR A 34 -7.61 21.46 9.25
N THR A 35 -8.41 22.50 9.00
CA THR A 35 -8.01 23.66 8.18
C THR A 35 -7.09 24.62 8.93
N TYR A 36 -7.22 24.69 10.26
CA TYR A 36 -6.39 25.52 11.14
C TYR A 36 -5.83 24.67 12.26
N PHE A 37 -4.51 24.65 12.39
CA PHE A 37 -3.82 23.82 13.38
C PHE A 37 -2.86 24.65 14.23
N ALA A 38 -3.03 24.60 15.56
CA ALA A 38 -2.17 25.31 16.48
C ALA A 38 -0.83 24.58 16.64
N VAL A 39 0.29 25.31 16.53
CA VAL A 39 1.66 24.76 16.68
C VAL A 39 1.87 24.06 18.03
N ARG A 40 1.19 24.50 19.09
CA ARG A 40 1.26 23.79 20.39
C ARG A 40 0.66 22.38 20.33
N ASN A 41 -0.35 22.16 19.51
CA ASN A 41 -0.98 20.86 19.32
C ASN A 41 -0.11 19.95 18.45
N TYR A 42 0.70 20.53 17.54
CA TYR A 42 1.72 19.81 16.78
C TYR A 42 2.70 19.08 17.69
N TRP A 43 3.30 19.80 18.66
CA TRP A 43 4.26 19.20 19.58
C TRP A 43 3.65 18.10 20.46
N ARG A 44 2.39 18.27 20.88
CA ARG A 44 1.65 17.26 21.65
C ARG A 44 1.39 16.00 20.82
N GLY A 45 0.95 16.16 19.57
CA GLY A 45 0.75 15.05 18.63
C GLY A 45 2.06 14.35 18.26
N PHE A 46 3.13 15.11 18.01
CA PHE A 46 4.45 14.58 17.69
C PHE A 46 5.01 13.74 18.84
N PHE A 47 4.93 14.24 20.08
CA PHE A 47 5.37 13.47 21.24
C PHE A 47 4.58 12.16 21.38
N ALA A 48 3.25 12.20 21.26
CA ALA A 48 2.41 11.02 21.30
C ALA A 48 2.76 10.01 20.17
N ALA A 49 3.01 10.50 18.96
CA ALA A 49 3.44 9.67 17.82
C ALA A 49 4.76 8.95 18.07
N VAL A 50 5.77 9.65 18.59
CA VAL A 50 7.08 9.06 18.89
C VAL A 50 6.97 8.00 19.97
N VAL A 51 6.27 8.30 21.07
CA VAL A 51 6.08 7.34 22.17
C VAL A 51 5.32 6.10 21.69
N GLY A 52 4.24 6.28 20.92
CA GLY A 52 3.48 5.17 20.36
C GLY A 52 4.32 4.30 19.40
N ALA A 53 5.01 4.93 18.45
CA ALA A 53 5.84 4.21 17.48
C ALA A 53 7.00 3.46 18.17
N LEU A 54 7.62 4.07 19.19
CA LEU A 54 8.66 3.44 19.99
C LEU A 54 8.11 2.22 20.75
N PHE A 55 6.96 2.36 21.42
CA PHE A 55 6.34 1.27 22.17
C PHE A 55 6.01 0.08 21.26
N TYR A 56 5.45 0.32 20.08
CA TYR A 56 5.17 -0.74 19.10
C TYR A 56 6.44 -1.47 18.65
N ARG A 57 7.54 -0.74 18.45
CA ARG A 57 8.82 -1.34 18.07
C ARG A 57 9.47 -2.15 19.19
N LEU A 58 9.40 -1.65 20.42
CA LEU A 58 9.86 -2.37 21.60
C LEU A 58 9.05 -3.66 21.81
N MET A 59 7.73 -3.61 21.64
CA MET A 59 6.89 -4.81 21.63
C MET A 59 7.29 -5.79 20.52
N GLY A 60 7.65 -5.33 19.33
CA GLY A 60 8.16 -6.19 18.26
C GLY A 60 9.43 -6.95 18.66
N VAL A 61 10.38 -6.28 19.31
CA VAL A 61 11.61 -6.91 19.82
C VAL A 61 11.28 -7.93 20.92
N TRP A 62 10.43 -7.57 21.88
CA TRP A 62 10.11 -8.43 23.03
C TRP A 62 9.21 -9.61 22.70
N CYS A 63 8.18 -9.42 21.86
CA CYS A 63 7.18 -10.46 21.58
C CYS A 63 7.50 -11.27 20.33
N GLN A 64 8.16 -10.69 19.32
CA GLN A 64 8.47 -11.39 18.06
C GLN A 64 9.95 -11.80 17.95
N GLY A 65 10.79 -11.42 18.92
CA GLY A 65 12.21 -11.78 18.92
C GLY A 65 13.00 -11.12 17.79
N LEU A 66 12.56 -9.95 17.30
CA LEU A 66 13.31 -9.20 16.29
C LEU A 66 14.62 -8.68 16.91
N ASP A 67 15.75 -8.94 16.26
CA ASP A 67 17.08 -8.62 16.81
C ASP A 67 17.29 -7.13 17.11
N THR A 68 16.68 -6.22 16.33
CA THR A 68 16.80 -4.77 16.52
C THR A 68 15.58 -3.99 16.02
N ILE A 69 15.54 -2.70 16.40
CA ILE A 69 14.52 -1.73 15.96
C ILE A 69 14.80 -1.35 14.49
N TYR A 70 14.22 -2.08 13.55
CA TYR A 70 14.24 -1.69 12.13
C TYR A 70 12.96 -0.98 11.69
N PRO A 71 13.01 -0.10 10.68
CA PRO A 71 11.81 0.41 10.01
C PRO A 71 11.03 -0.74 9.36
N LEU A 72 9.72 -0.54 9.10
CA LEU A 72 8.82 -1.62 8.66
C LEU A 72 9.19 -2.12 7.26
N PHE A 73 9.67 -1.19 6.44
CA PHE A 73 10.18 -1.39 5.09
C PHE A 73 11.59 -0.81 5.04
N LYS A 74 12.61 -1.65 5.31
CA LYS A 74 14.01 -1.24 5.16
C LYS A 74 14.37 -1.29 3.70
N VAL A 75 14.78 -0.16 3.14
CA VAL A 75 15.28 -0.08 1.76
C VAL A 75 16.73 0.38 1.81
N SER A 76 17.64 -0.41 1.26
CA SER A 76 19.07 -0.14 1.24
C SER A 76 19.47 0.37 -0.13
N HIS A 77 19.57 1.69 -0.28
CA HIS A 77 20.10 2.32 -1.48
C HIS A 77 21.49 2.88 -1.17
N ASN A 78 22.53 2.22 -1.68
CA ASN A 78 23.92 2.66 -1.53
C ASN A 78 24.38 3.34 -2.83
N TYR A 79 23.75 4.47 -3.18
CA TYR A 79 24.14 5.25 -4.34
C TYR A 79 24.84 6.53 -3.90
N ILE A 80 26.02 6.79 -4.49
CA ILE A 80 26.79 8.02 -4.25
C ILE A 80 26.12 9.22 -4.94
N TYR A 81 25.50 8.99 -6.11
CA TYR A 81 24.69 9.95 -6.84
C TYR A 81 23.33 9.29 -7.13
N PRO A 82 22.28 9.61 -6.35
CA PRO A 82 21.02 8.87 -6.42
C PRO A 82 20.12 9.26 -7.59
N TYR A 83 20.19 10.51 -8.06
CA TYR A 83 19.32 11.02 -9.13
C TYR A 83 20.03 12.09 -9.97
N ASP A 84 19.84 12.02 -11.28
CA ASP A 84 20.24 13.06 -12.22
C ASP A 84 19.07 13.98 -12.57
N VAL A 85 19.37 15.24 -12.94
CA VAL A 85 18.34 16.23 -13.29
C VAL A 85 17.46 15.82 -14.48
N ILE A 86 17.99 14.97 -15.37
CA ILE A 86 17.27 14.44 -16.53
C ILE A 86 16.18 13.45 -16.10
N GLU A 87 16.39 12.71 -15.00
CA GLU A 87 15.43 11.74 -14.46
C GLU A 87 14.24 12.42 -13.76
N LEU A 88 14.34 13.72 -13.46
CA LEU A 88 13.20 14.47 -12.92
C LEU A 88 12.02 14.53 -13.91
N PHE A 89 12.30 14.59 -15.21
CA PHE A 89 11.26 14.63 -16.24
C PHE A 89 10.34 13.39 -16.21
N PRO A 90 10.85 12.13 -16.28
CA PRO A 90 10.00 10.96 -16.17
C PRO A 90 9.28 10.86 -14.82
N PHE A 91 9.85 11.34 -13.70
CA PHE A 91 9.13 11.38 -12.42
C PHE A 91 7.90 12.29 -12.46
N ILE A 92 7.97 13.44 -13.13
CA ILE A 92 6.83 14.32 -13.33
C ILE A 92 5.76 13.61 -14.19
N CYS A 93 6.17 12.98 -15.30
CA CYS A 93 5.24 12.23 -16.15
C CYS A 93 4.51 11.11 -15.38
N VAL A 94 5.25 10.30 -14.60
CA VAL A 94 4.69 9.25 -13.77
C VAL A 94 3.73 9.83 -12.72
N SER A 95 4.07 10.96 -12.10
CA SER A 95 3.21 11.63 -11.11
C SER A 95 1.88 12.09 -11.71
N ILE A 96 1.91 12.65 -12.92
CA ILE A 96 0.69 13.08 -13.64
C ILE A 96 -0.20 11.88 -13.96
N ILE A 97 0.37 10.80 -14.49
CA ILE A 97 -0.36 9.57 -14.82
C ILE A 97 -1.01 8.97 -13.57
N ASN A 98 -0.25 8.83 -12.48
CA ASN A 98 -0.76 8.32 -11.20
C ASN A 98 -1.86 9.23 -10.61
N GLY A 99 -1.75 10.55 -10.77
CA GLY A 99 -2.78 11.50 -10.36
C GLY A 99 -4.11 11.28 -11.10
N PHE A 100 -4.06 11.08 -12.42
CA PHE A 100 -5.26 10.75 -13.21
C PHE A 100 -5.86 9.39 -12.84
N ILE A 101 -5.02 8.37 -12.66
CA ILE A 101 -5.47 7.03 -12.23
C ILE A 101 -6.15 7.12 -10.85
N GLY A 102 -5.55 7.85 -9.90
CA GLY A 102 -6.13 8.07 -8.57
C GLY A 102 -7.46 8.83 -8.59
N ALA A 103 -7.57 9.89 -9.39
CA ALA A 103 -8.82 10.63 -9.57
C ALA A 103 -9.91 9.75 -10.20
N GLY A 104 -9.56 8.96 -11.21
CA GLY A 104 -10.44 7.97 -11.83
C GLY A 104 -10.91 6.91 -10.83
N PHE A 105 -10.00 6.39 -10.01
CA PHE A 105 -10.31 5.42 -8.96
C PHE A 105 -11.34 5.98 -7.95
N VAL A 106 -11.11 7.18 -7.40
CA VAL A 106 -12.04 7.81 -6.44
C VAL A 106 -13.41 8.04 -7.06
N PHE A 107 -13.46 8.46 -8.32
CA PHE A 107 -14.71 8.66 -9.05
C PHE A 107 -15.48 7.35 -9.27
N CYS A 108 -14.79 6.29 -9.71
CA CYS A 108 -15.37 4.96 -9.90
C CYS A 108 -15.86 4.37 -8.58
N HIS A 109 -15.05 4.42 -7.52
CA HIS A 109 -15.42 3.96 -6.19
C HIS A 109 -16.65 4.71 -5.65
N ARG A 110 -16.69 6.04 -5.78
CA ARG A 110 -17.87 6.84 -5.41
C ARG A 110 -19.12 6.41 -6.18
N ARG A 111 -19.03 6.22 -7.50
CA ARG A 111 -20.16 5.76 -8.32
C ARG A 111 -20.63 4.36 -7.91
N TYR A 112 -19.71 3.44 -7.65
CA TYR A 112 -20.01 2.09 -7.19
C TYR A 112 -20.74 2.09 -5.84
N VAL A 113 -20.24 2.82 -4.84
CA VAL A 113 -20.88 2.94 -3.52
C VAL A 113 -22.28 3.56 -3.65
N MET A 114 -22.44 4.59 -4.50
CA MET A 114 -23.75 5.22 -4.74
C MET A 114 -24.73 4.25 -5.42
N PHE A 115 -24.28 3.46 -6.40
CA PHE A 115 -25.09 2.43 -7.05
C PHE A 115 -25.59 1.38 -6.04
N MET A 116 -24.70 0.87 -5.19
CA MET A 116 -25.04 -0.08 -4.12
C MET A 116 -26.07 0.48 -3.15
N ARG A 117 -25.94 1.78 -2.79
CA ARG A 117 -26.88 2.46 -1.89
C ARG A 117 -28.23 2.78 -2.54
N HIS A 118 -28.25 3.07 -3.84
CA HIS A 118 -29.47 3.46 -4.58
C HIS A 118 -30.37 2.26 -4.90
N ASN A 119 -29.79 1.09 -5.21
CA ASN A 119 -30.57 -0.09 -5.56
C ASN A 119 -31.28 -0.70 -4.33
N LYS A 120 -32.58 -0.42 -4.19
CA LYS A 120 -33.41 -0.88 -3.07
C LYS A 120 -33.42 -2.39 -2.90
N TYR A 121 -33.30 -3.16 -3.99
CA TYR A 121 -33.24 -4.63 -3.94
C TYR A 121 -31.95 -5.11 -3.30
N ILE A 122 -30.80 -4.60 -3.76
CA ILE A 122 -29.49 -4.94 -3.20
C ILE A 122 -29.43 -4.54 -1.72
N LYS A 123 -29.91 -3.35 -1.37
CA LYS A 123 -29.95 -2.89 0.02
C LYS A 123 -30.82 -3.80 0.90
N LYS A 124 -32.03 -4.17 0.44
CA LYS A 124 -32.94 -5.06 1.19
C LYS A 124 -32.34 -6.46 1.36
N PHE A 125 -31.67 -6.97 0.33
CA PHE A 125 -30.95 -8.24 0.38
C PHE A 125 -29.77 -8.20 1.36
N LEU A 126 -28.95 -7.14 1.31
CA LEU A 126 -27.79 -6.93 2.17
C LEU A 126 -28.17 -6.79 3.65
N MET A 127 -29.25 -6.07 3.95
CA MET A 127 -29.77 -5.91 5.32
C MET A 127 -30.35 -7.21 5.89
N ARG A 128 -30.90 -8.09 5.04
CA ARG A 128 -31.42 -9.40 5.46
C ARG A 128 -30.29 -10.36 5.79
N ASN A 129 -29.24 -10.39 4.98
CA ASN A 129 -28.14 -11.34 5.07
C ASN A 129 -26.78 -10.63 5.20
N ARG A 130 -26.53 -10.00 6.36
CA ARG A 130 -25.32 -9.19 6.62
C ARG A 130 -24.01 -9.91 6.31
N MET A 131 -23.92 -11.21 6.58
CA MET A 131 -22.70 -12.01 6.41
C MET A 131 -22.51 -12.52 4.98
N LEU A 132 -23.58 -12.60 4.17
CA LEU A 132 -23.50 -13.20 2.83
C LEU A 132 -22.71 -12.33 1.86
N TYR A 133 -22.81 -11.01 1.98
CA TYR A 133 -22.06 -10.09 1.13
C TYR A 133 -20.55 -10.14 1.37
N PRO A 134 -20.03 -10.05 2.61
CA PRO A 134 -18.62 -10.31 2.88
C PRO A 134 -18.14 -11.68 2.38
N ILE A 135 -18.95 -12.73 2.52
CA ILE A 135 -18.60 -14.08 2.00
C ILE A 135 -18.49 -14.06 0.48
N CYS A 136 -19.45 -13.48 -0.24
CA CYS A 136 -19.39 -13.38 -1.70
C CYS A 136 -18.18 -12.57 -2.18
N VAL A 137 -17.87 -11.45 -1.51
CA VAL A 137 -16.69 -10.63 -1.81
C VAL A 137 -15.39 -11.41 -1.50
N ALA A 138 -15.33 -12.13 -0.38
CA ALA A 138 -14.17 -12.94 -0.04
C ALA A 138 -13.94 -14.07 -1.06
N VAL A 139 -15.00 -14.76 -1.49
CA VAL A 139 -14.92 -15.76 -2.56
C VAL A 139 -14.46 -15.12 -3.87
N PHE A 140 -14.99 -13.94 -4.23
CA PHE A 140 -14.56 -13.23 -5.43
C PHE A 140 -13.07 -12.86 -5.39
N ILE A 141 -12.60 -12.26 -4.29
CA ILE A 141 -11.19 -11.91 -4.10
C ILE A 141 -10.32 -13.17 -4.09
N SER A 142 -10.75 -14.25 -3.43
CA SER A 142 -10.04 -15.53 -3.38
C SER A 142 -9.90 -16.15 -4.77
N THR A 143 -10.95 -16.12 -5.59
CA THR A 143 -10.91 -16.64 -6.97
C THR A 143 -9.93 -15.84 -7.83
N MET A 144 -9.93 -14.51 -7.72
CA MET A 144 -8.95 -13.67 -8.44
C MET A 144 -7.52 -13.88 -7.94
N THR A 145 -7.35 -14.10 -6.65
CA THR A 145 -6.02 -14.28 -6.02
C THR A 145 -5.49 -15.69 -6.23
N TYR A 146 -6.29 -16.65 -6.68
CA TYR A 146 -5.86 -18.04 -6.83
C TYR A 146 -4.66 -18.18 -7.78
N PRO A 147 -3.54 -18.84 -7.36
CA PRO A 147 -2.29 -18.89 -8.12
C PRO A 147 -2.45 -19.34 -9.57
N GLU A 148 -3.25 -20.37 -9.83
CA GLU A 148 -3.40 -20.94 -11.19
C GLU A 148 -4.22 -20.06 -12.15
N VAL A 149 -4.96 -19.06 -11.64
CA VAL A 149 -5.85 -18.22 -12.46
C VAL A 149 -5.16 -16.90 -12.78
N LEU A 150 -5.39 -15.85 -11.99
CA LEU A 150 -4.71 -14.56 -12.13
C LEU A 150 -3.56 -14.41 -11.14
N GLY A 151 -3.50 -15.27 -10.11
CA GLY A 151 -2.50 -15.25 -9.04
C GLY A 151 -1.06 -15.39 -9.53
N GLN A 152 -0.85 -16.13 -10.63
CA GLN A 152 0.43 -16.34 -11.31
C GLN A 152 1.06 -15.04 -11.81
N PHE A 153 0.25 -14.02 -12.13
CA PHE A 153 0.72 -12.73 -12.66
C PHE A 153 0.86 -11.64 -11.59
N MET A 154 0.54 -11.94 -10.33
CA MET A 154 0.53 -10.94 -9.25
C MET A 154 1.45 -11.30 -8.09
N GLY A 155 2.23 -12.39 -8.23
CA GLY A 155 3.01 -12.95 -7.12
C GLY A 155 2.11 -13.27 -5.92
N SER A 156 0.94 -13.87 -6.14
CA SER A 156 -0.11 -14.07 -5.12
C SER A 156 0.34 -14.88 -3.90
N GLN A 157 1.35 -15.75 -4.08
CA GLN A 157 1.91 -16.55 -2.99
C GLN A 157 2.61 -15.72 -1.91
N LEU A 158 2.95 -14.47 -2.23
CA LEU A 158 3.61 -13.54 -1.32
C LEU A 158 2.56 -12.78 -0.49
N THR A 159 2.88 -12.55 0.79
CA THR A 159 2.10 -11.62 1.60
C THR A 159 2.21 -10.19 1.05
N SER A 160 1.20 -9.34 1.26
CA SER A 160 1.23 -7.95 0.76
C SER A 160 2.47 -7.17 1.23
N LYS A 161 2.96 -7.46 2.44
CA LYS A 161 4.23 -6.88 2.93
C LYS A 161 5.41 -7.31 2.06
N GLN A 162 5.52 -8.59 1.71
CA GLN A 162 6.60 -9.11 0.87
C GLN A 162 6.49 -8.61 -0.57
N GLN A 163 5.29 -8.49 -1.13
CA GLN A 163 5.08 -7.91 -2.46
C GLN A 163 5.63 -6.48 -2.55
N VAL A 164 5.34 -5.64 -1.55
CA VAL A 164 5.90 -4.28 -1.47
C VAL A 164 7.41 -4.30 -1.28
N LEU A 165 7.94 -5.21 -0.45
CA LEU A 165 9.40 -5.35 -0.29
C LEU A 165 10.10 -5.79 -1.58
N HIS A 166 9.46 -6.62 -2.41
CA HIS A 166 9.97 -6.97 -3.73
C HIS A 166 9.99 -5.75 -4.68
N MET A 167 9.00 -4.86 -4.61
CA MET A 167 9.01 -3.60 -5.39
C MET A 167 10.14 -2.66 -4.96
N PHE A 168 10.48 -2.64 -3.67
CA PHE A 168 11.61 -1.86 -3.13
C PHE A 168 12.97 -2.57 -3.27
N SER A 169 13.04 -3.65 -4.04
CA SER A 169 14.30 -4.34 -4.26
C SER A 169 15.25 -3.48 -5.10
N ASN A 170 16.55 -3.51 -4.76
CA ASN A 170 17.61 -2.85 -5.51
C ASN A 170 18.03 -3.72 -6.72
N VAL A 171 17.06 -4.17 -7.50
CA VAL A 171 17.28 -5.07 -8.64
C VAL A 171 16.53 -4.52 -9.83
N THR A 172 17.23 -4.35 -10.95
CA THR A 172 16.59 -4.05 -12.23
C THR A 172 16.02 -5.33 -12.83
N TRP A 173 14.69 -5.38 -12.96
CA TRP A 173 13.99 -6.57 -13.44
C TRP A 173 14.17 -6.77 -14.95
N GLY A 174 14.30 -5.67 -15.71
CA GLY A 174 14.70 -5.69 -17.10
C GLY A 174 16.21 -5.86 -17.24
N GLN A 175 16.65 -6.84 -18.03
CA GLN A 175 18.02 -6.90 -18.54
C GLN A 175 18.05 -6.24 -19.90
N TYR A 176 18.86 -5.19 -20.04
CA TYR A 176 19.08 -4.49 -21.30
C TYR A 176 20.58 -4.49 -21.61
N GLY A 177 20.96 -4.92 -22.81
CA GLY A 177 22.35 -5.03 -23.27
C GLY A 177 22.82 -6.47 -23.51
N ASP A 178 23.91 -6.61 -24.27
CA ASP A 178 24.42 -7.91 -24.76
C ASP A 178 25.08 -8.78 -23.67
N TYR A 179 25.47 -8.20 -22.53
CA TYR A 179 26.11 -8.89 -21.41
C TYR A 179 25.61 -8.36 -20.05
N PRO A 180 24.41 -8.76 -19.62
CA PRO A 180 23.91 -8.35 -18.31
C PRO A 180 24.78 -8.96 -17.18
N PRO A 181 25.02 -8.22 -16.09
CA PRO A 181 25.74 -8.76 -14.94
C PRO A 181 25.00 -9.99 -14.37
N PRO A 182 25.72 -11.02 -13.88
CA PRO A 182 25.09 -12.20 -13.31
C PRO A 182 24.26 -11.80 -12.09
N ARG A 183 23.01 -12.29 -12.04
CA ARG A 183 22.13 -12.07 -10.90
C ARG A 183 22.55 -12.96 -9.73
N THR A 184 22.39 -12.44 -8.53
CA THR A 184 22.54 -13.22 -7.29
C THR A 184 21.30 -14.12 -7.12
N GLU A 185 21.44 -15.29 -6.50
CA GLU A 185 20.33 -16.24 -6.29
C GLU A 185 19.09 -15.59 -5.65
N ASP A 186 19.28 -14.64 -4.73
CA ASP A 186 18.17 -13.95 -4.08
C ASP A 186 17.42 -12.99 -5.02
N GLN A 187 18.13 -12.40 -5.99
CA GLN A 187 17.53 -11.55 -7.02
C GLN A 187 16.67 -12.39 -7.97
N ASP A 188 17.13 -13.59 -8.32
CA ASP A 188 16.39 -14.53 -9.15
C ASP A 188 15.14 -15.07 -8.43
N LYS A 189 15.22 -15.32 -7.12
CA LYS A 189 14.03 -15.68 -6.32
C LYS A 189 12.96 -14.61 -6.39
N ILE A 190 13.31 -13.33 -6.30
CA ILE A 190 12.35 -12.22 -6.41
C ILE A 190 11.71 -12.24 -7.79
N LEU A 191 12.51 -12.32 -8.86
CA LEU A 191 12.02 -12.23 -10.23
C LEU A 191 11.08 -13.39 -10.60
N ARG A 192 11.36 -14.61 -10.15
CA ARG A 192 10.51 -15.81 -10.38
C ARG A 192 9.06 -15.62 -9.94
N HIS A 193 8.79 -14.76 -8.97
CA HIS A 193 7.41 -14.48 -8.54
C HIS A 193 6.66 -13.51 -9.47
N TRP A 194 7.38 -12.78 -10.32
CA TRP A 194 6.85 -11.72 -11.17
C TRP A 194 6.98 -12.02 -12.67
N THR A 195 7.82 -12.99 -13.05
CA THR A 195 7.97 -13.49 -14.43
C THR A 195 7.38 -14.88 -14.55
N ASN A 196 6.56 -15.10 -15.57
CA ASN A 196 5.97 -16.40 -15.88
C ASN A 196 6.80 -17.12 -16.96
N ASP A 197 6.85 -18.45 -16.93
CA ASP A 197 7.63 -19.31 -17.83
C ASP A 197 7.19 -19.19 -19.31
N ASN A 198 5.99 -18.67 -19.57
CA ASN A 198 5.40 -18.52 -20.90
C ASN A 198 5.83 -17.24 -21.67
N ASN A 199 7.07 -16.76 -21.51
CA ASN A 199 7.63 -15.59 -22.22
C ASN A 199 6.85 -14.27 -22.06
N GLN A 200 6.08 -14.10 -20.98
CA GLN A 200 5.42 -12.82 -20.73
C GLN A 200 6.38 -11.82 -20.07
N SER A 201 6.45 -10.62 -20.64
CA SER A 201 7.26 -9.53 -20.11
C SER A 201 6.77 -9.14 -18.71
N PHE A 202 7.69 -8.92 -17.77
CA PHE A 202 7.37 -8.54 -16.38
C PHE A 202 6.48 -7.28 -16.29
N GLN A 203 6.50 -6.41 -17.30
CA GLN A 203 5.64 -5.22 -17.35
C GLN A 203 4.15 -5.58 -17.41
N LEU A 204 3.78 -6.65 -18.13
CA LEU A 204 2.38 -7.08 -18.22
C LEU A 204 1.90 -7.63 -16.87
N SER A 205 2.74 -8.41 -16.21
CA SER A 205 2.52 -8.93 -14.86
C SER A 205 2.25 -7.80 -13.86
N LEU A 206 3.10 -6.77 -13.86
CA LEU A 206 2.92 -5.57 -13.03
C LEU A 206 1.62 -4.80 -13.34
N LEU A 207 1.26 -4.66 -14.62
CA LEU A 207 0.03 -3.99 -15.01
C LEU A 207 -1.21 -4.78 -14.57
N ILE A 208 -1.19 -6.11 -14.69
CA ILE A 208 -2.25 -6.98 -14.18
C ILE A 208 -2.35 -6.86 -12.66
N PHE A 209 -1.22 -6.87 -11.95
CA PHE A 209 -1.17 -6.64 -10.51
C PHE A 209 -1.82 -5.32 -10.11
N GLU A 210 -1.46 -4.21 -10.78
CA GLU A 210 -2.04 -2.89 -10.51
C GLU A 210 -3.56 -2.86 -10.74
N VAL A 211 -4.04 -3.37 -11.88
CA VAL A 211 -5.48 -3.36 -12.21
C VAL A 211 -6.27 -4.24 -11.25
N VAL A 212 -5.79 -5.46 -10.98
CA VAL A 212 -6.48 -6.40 -10.10
C VAL A 212 -6.51 -5.88 -8.66
N THR A 213 -5.41 -5.33 -8.16
CA THR A 213 -5.37 -4.75 -6.80
C THR A 213 -6.30 -3.56 -6.67
N LEU A 214 -6.38 -2.67 -7.67
CA LEU A 214 -7.35 -1.56 -7.66
C LEU A 214 -8.80 -2.05 -7.61
N ILE A 215 -9.14 -3.11 -8.36
CA ILE A 215 -10.48 -3.72 -8.33
C ILE A 215 -10.75 -4.34 -6.95
N GLN A 216 -9.80 -5.11 -6.42
CA GLN A 216 -9.92 -5.74 -5.10
C GLN A 216 -10.10 -4.70 -4.00
N ILE A 217 -9.33 -3.61 -4.00
CA ILE A 217 -9.46 -2.50 -3.04
C ILE A 217 -10.83 -1.82 -3.19
N CYS A 218 -11.29 -1.58 -4.42
CA CYS A 218 -12.59 -0.97 -4.68
C CYS A 218 -13.73 -1.82 -4.10
N VAL A 219 -13.70 -3.15 -4.27
CA VAL A 219 -14.72 -4.05 -3.73
C VAL A 219 -14.56 -4.22 -2.21
N ALA A 220 -13.34 -4.42 -1.72
CA ALA A 220 -13.08 -4.66 -0.29
C ALA A 220 -13.44 -3.45 0.59
N SER A 221 -13.21 -2.24 0.10
CA SER A 221 -13.57 -0.99 0.82
C SER A 221 -15.07 -0.75 0.95
N THR A 222 -15.90 -1.54 0.26
CA THR A 222 -17.37 -1.47 0.39
C THR A 222 -17.96 -2.45 1.39
N LEU A 223 -17.12 -3.31 1.99
CA LEU A 223 -17.54 -4.19 3.08
C LEU A 223 -17.98 -3.35 4.30
N PRO A 224 -19.08 -3.74 4.97
CA PRO A 224 -19.60 -3.04 6.15
C PRO A 224 -18.75 -3.26 7.41
#